data_AF-A0A238UDN8-F1
#
_entry.id   AF-A0A238UDN8-F1
#
_cell.length_a   1.000
_cell.length_b   1.000
_cell.length_c   1.000
_cell.angle_alpha   90.00
_cell.angle_beta   90.00
_cell.angle_gamma   90.00
#
_symmetry.space_group_name_H-M   'P 1'
#
loop_
_entity.id
_entity.type
_entity.pdbx_description
1 polymer ?
#
loop_
_entity_poly.entity_id
_entity_poly.type
_entity_poly.pdbx_seq_one_letter_code
_entity_poly.pdbx_strand_id
1 'polypeptide(L)'
;MKFFNLAIAFFSLLLFFGCSEDNERIPPDSNQENLQILSFQFLAANNVSLSNDIEGKINEDEKDIYLNVPFNTSLTSLIPTITITDGAEIIPDINTVQDFSSPVIYLLSKDGYDLVAYSVIVTIANTSNEADISNFSFLKENNPSLSDNYEAIIENNEIKLQISEMEDLQSVIPTVEISEGASISPTIDTGIDFRNDVVFTVTSGNGETQKEYTVKIVTLKSVKDIVKFDVTVDNKTFEATIDNDLNKIVLKVPEGTDVTNLTPEILLSEEAKITPLSRTPQDFSNPVTYTITAEDGSEKEYTVYVSLLSCLELDRLFLEEFYRANERYNTPFTYLDWDLEAPTMENWNGVRVVDGRVSELVVAAVNINEVPESIASLDKLRVLTISGRILSSLPTEIGSLETLEVLTLNDNRLTTLPKEIGSLSSIRGIYLKNNLLEELPNEIGNLPDSFYVLNIKGNNLRELPVEISNIPNLISLNIQNNPLTIIPQAICDMTTSNGVGIAIVKDVEDECM
;
A
#
# COMPACT_ATOMS: atom_id res chain seq x y z
N MET A 1 6.78 44.01 34.01
CA MET A 1 7.35 45.38 34.05
C MET A 1 6.39 46.35 33.36
N LYS A 2 5.46 46.96 34.11
CA LYS A 2 4.67 48.15 33.73
C LYS A 2 4.08 48.71 35.04
N PHE A 3 4.11 50.04 35.19
CA PHE A 3 3.65 50.72 36.40
C PHE A 3 2.13 50.91 36.39
N PHE A 4 1.49 50.83 37.55
CA PHE A 4 0.33 51.67 37.86
C PHE A 4 0.45 52.19 39.30
N ASN A 5 0.07 53.44 39.50
CA ASN A 5 0.35 54.23 40.69
C ASN A 5 -0.93 54.99 41.07
N LEU A 6 -1.48 54.77 42.27
CA LEU A 6 -2.45 55.66 42.94
C LEU A 6 -2.54 55.22 44.41
N ALA A 7 -1.74 55.80 45.30
CA ALA A 7 -2.07 57.00 46.08
C ALA A 7 -3.06 56.75 47.24
N ILE A 8 -2.51 56.48 48.42
CA ILE A 8 -3.17 56.68 49.72
C ILE A 8 -2.37 57.71 50.50
N ALA A 9 -3.06 58.69 51.09
CA ALA A 9 -2.44 59.88 51.66
C ALA A 9 -1.92 59.66 53.10
N PHE A 10 -0.79 60.29 53.41
CA PHE A 10 -0.26 60.41 54.76
C PHE A 10 -1.15 61.28 55.66
N PHE A 11 -1.29 60.90 56.93
CA PHE A 11 -1.31 61.88 58.01
C PHE A 11 -0.39 61.42 59.14
N SER A 12 0.52 62.29 59.58
CA SER A 12 1.52 61.97 60.60
C SER A 12 1.09 62.48 61.97
N LEU A 13 1.46 61.77 63.03
CA LEU A 13 1.92 62.42 64.24
C LEU A 13 2.96 61.57 64.97
N LEU A 14 4.08 62.20 65.30
CA LEU A 14 5.27 61.58 65.87
C LEU A 14 5.56 62.28 67.19
N LEU A 15 5.57 61.55 68.30
CA LEU A 15 6.14 62.01 69.57
C LEU A 15 6.89 60.85 70.24
N PHE A 16 8.20 61.04 70.42
CA PHE A 16 9.08 60.18 71.21
C PHE A 16 9.28 60.77 72.63
N PHE A 17 9.92 59.96 73.48
CA PHE A 17 10.35 60.14 74.89
C PHE A 17 9.39 59.47 75.90
N GLY A 18 9.86 58.58 76.78
CA GLY A 18 11.21 58.01 76.96
C GLY A 18 11.19 56.96 78.07
N CYS A 19 12.20 56.08 78.15
CA CYS A 19 12.26 55.04 79.18
C CYS A 19 12.78 55.56 80.53
N SER A 20 12.16 55.13 81.62
CA SER A 20 12.87 54.73 82.85
C SER A 20 12.12 53.60 83.55
N GLU A 21 12.88 52.72 84.21
CA GLU A 21 12.43 51.65 85.10
C GLU A 21 11.70 52.25 86.33
N ASP A 22 10.92 51.53 87.16
CA ASP A 22 11.10 50.13 87.58
C ASP A 22 9.78 49.48 88.11
N ASN A 23 9.84 48.16 88.27
CA ASN A 23 8.84 47.19 88.74
C ASN A 23 7.71 47.66 89.69
N GLU A 24 6.47 47.21 89.41
CA GLU A 24 5.75 46.34 90.37
C GLU A 24 4.88 45.29 89.64
N ARG A 25 4.86 44.07 90.17
CA ARG A 25 4.45 42.85 89.44
C ARG A 25 3.07 42.37 89.92
N ILE A 26 2.02 42.77 89.21
CA ILE A 26 0.65 42.24 89.41
C ILE A 26 0.49 40.96 88.55
N PRO A 27 -0.16 39.88 89.01
CA PRO A 27 -0.35 38.66 88.21
C PRO A 27 -1.27 38.93 87.01
N PRO A 28 -1.09 38.23 85.87
CA PRO A 28 -2.11 38.24 84.82
C PRO A 28 -3.35 37.52 85.33
N ASP A 29 -4.49 38.22 85.34
CA ASP A 29 -5.78 37.57 85.57
C ASP A 29 -6.13 36.75 84.33
N SER A 30 -6.36 35.45 84.55
CA SER A 30 -6.57 34.49 83.48
C SER A 30 -8.07 34.43 83.16
N ASN A 31 -8.53 35.25 82.20
CA ASN A 31 -9.71 35.01 81.34
C ASN A 31 -9.91 36.13 80.31
N GLN A 32 -8.91 36.39 79.44
CA GLN A 32 -9.23 36.96 78.12
C GLN A 32 -9.71 35.81 77.23
N GLU A 33 -11.01 35.75 76.98
CA GLU A 33 -11.58 34.83 76.00
C GLU A 33 -11.12 35.24 74.59
N ASN A 34 -10.57 34.30 73.82
CA ASN A 34 -10.07 34.57 72.49
C ASN A 34 -11.25 34.76 71.51
N LEU A 35 -11.39 35.95 70.93
CA LEU A 35 -12.43 36.26 69.95
C LEU A 35 -12.10 35.62 68.58
N GLN A 36 -12.84 34.56 68.23
CA GLN A 36 -12.57 33.76 67.05
C GLN A 36 -13.84 33.48 66.23
N ILE A 37 -13.68 33.39 64.91
CA ILE A 37 -14.63 32.73 64.04
C ILE A 37 -14.26 31.25 64.05
N LEU A 38 -15.12 30.42 64.63
CA LEU A 38 -14.88 28.99 64.82
C LEU A 38 -15.20 28.18 63.55
N SER A 39 -16.13 28.67 62.74
CA SER A 39 -16.38 28.14 61.39
C SER A 39 -17.03 29.20 60.50
N PHE A 40 -16.76 29.12 59.19
CA PHE A 40 -17.39 29.94 58.16
C PHE A 40 -17.69 29.05 56.96
N GLN A 41 -18.95 28.95 56.55
CA GLN A 41 -19.40 28.05 55.47
C GLN A 41 -20.49 28.70 54.62
N PHE A 42 -20.59 28.35 53.34
CA PHE A 42 -21.79 28.57 52.54
C PHE A 42 -22.54 27.24 52.40
N LEU A 43 -23.65 27.10 53.13
CA LEU A 43 -24.51 25.91 53.01
C LEU A 43 -25.32 25.97 51.71
N ALA A 44 -25.33 24.89 50.92
CA ALA A 44 -26.12 24.76 49.70
C ALA A 44 -27.63 24.91 49.97
N ALA A 45 -28.09 24.47 51.14
CA ALA A 45 -29.48 24.67 51.59
C ALA A 45 -29.88 26.16 51.67
N ASN A 46 -28.92 27.06 51.89
CA ASN A 46 -29.12 28.52 51.98
C ASN A 46 -28.72 29.26 50.68
N ASN A 47 -28.01 28.59 49.77
CA ASN A 47 -27.39 29.19 48.59
C ASN A 47 -27.71 28.35 47.35
N VAL A 48 -28.82 28.68 46.66
CA VAL A 48 -29.35 27.89 45.53
C VAL A 48 -28.43 27.75 44.32
N SER A 49 -27.35 28.53 44.25
CA SER A 49 -26.29 28.43 43.24
C SER A 49 -25.24 27.35 43.55
N LEU A 50 -25.23 26.79 44.76
CA LEU A 50 -24.26 25.79 45.21
C LEU A 50 -24.88 24.39 45.20
N SER A 51 -24.17 23.42 44.61
CA SER A 51 -24.57 22.01 44.59
C SER A 51 -24.16 21.22 45.83
N ASN A 52 -23.19 21.75 46.60
CA ASN A 52 -22.65 21.19 47.84
C ASN A 52 -22.27 22.33 48.79
N ASP A 53 -22.21 22.04 50.09
CA ASP A 53 -21.74 23.00 51.09
C ASP A 53 -20.26 23.35 50.84
N ILE A 54 -19.91 24.65 50.95
CA ILE A 54 -18.55 25.15 50.75
C ILE A 54 -17.99 25.62 52.09
N GLU A 55 -16.95 24.94 52.59
CA GLU A 55 -16.28 25.27 53.84
C GLU A 55 -15.10 26.23 53.64
N GLY A 56 -15.03 27.26 54.49
CA GLY A 56 -13.97 28.26 54.47
C GLY A 56 -12.75 27.88 55.29
N LYS A 57 -11.57 28.12 54.73
CA LYS A 57 -10.29 27.93 55.41
C LYS A 57 -9.94 29.18 56.20
N ILE A 58 -9.96 29.08 57.51
CA ILE A 58 -9.66 30.20 58.43
C ILE A 58 -8.15 30.20 58.73
N ASN A 59 -7.49 31.32 58.43
CA ASN A 59 -6.14 31.61 58.91
C ASN A 59 -6.23 32.46 60.19
N GLU A 60 -6.04 31.82 61.34
CA GLU A 60 -6.15 32.48 62.65
C GLU A 60 -5.02 33.48 62.96
N ASP A 61 -3.86 33.37 62.30
CA ASP A 61 -2.74 34.29 62.51
C ASP A 61 -2.89 35.57 61.68
N GLU A 62 -3.38 35.45 60.45
CA GLU A 62 -3.61 36.58 59.52
C GLU A 62 -5.02 37.20 59.65
N LYS A 63 -5.95 36.47 60.28
CA LYS A 63 -7.39 36.78 60.35
C LYS A 63 -8.08 36.82 58.98
N ASP A 64 -7.58 36.05 58.02
CA ASP A 64 -8.24 35.86 56.73
C ASP A 64 -9.08 34.56 56.70
N ILE A 65 -10.15 34.55 55.91
CA ILE A 65 -10.97 33.37 55.62
C ILE A 65 -11.09 33.20 54.12
N TYR A 66 -10.61 32.08 53.60
CA TYR A 66 -10.58 31.79 52.16
C TYR A 66 -11.62 30.75 51.76
N LEU A 67 -12.50 31.10 50.83
CA LEU A 67 -13.47 30.20 50.20
C LEU A 67 -13.29 30.18 48.69
N ASN A 68 -13.42 29.00 48.07
CA ASN A 68 -13.42 28.86 46.62
C ASN A 68 -14.75 28.24 46.17
N VAL A 69 -15.59 29.01 45.49
CA VAL A 69 -16.92 28.60 45.04
C VAL A 69 -16.90 28.09 43.58
N PRO A 70 -17.87 27.25 43.16
CA PRO A 70 -17.94 26.76 41.79
C PRO A 70 -18.00 27.88 40.73
N PHE A 71 -17.57 27.55 39.50
CA PHE A 71 -17.73 28.42 38.33
C PHE A 71 -19.20 28.86 38.16
N ASN A 72 -19.41 30.09 37.67
CA ASN A 72 -20.71 30.78 37.59
C ASN A 72 -21.47 31.03 38.92
N THR A 73 -20.86 30.82 40.10
CA THR A 73 -21.47 31.26 41.36
C THR A 73 -21.54 32.78 41.44
N SER A 74 -22.74 33.34 41.58
CA SER A 74 -22.92 34.78 41.85
C SER A 74 -22.42 35.12 43.26
N LEU A 75 -21.37 35.95 43.36
CA LEU A 75 -20.80 36.37 44.64
C LEU A 75 -21.63 37.45 45.36
N THR A 76 -22.52 38.14 44.65
CA THR A 76 -23.23 39.33 45.14
C THR A 76 -24.42 39.04 46.08
N SER A 77 -24.70 37.76 46.34
CA SER A 77 -25.92 37.35 47.05
C SER A 77 -25.77 36.05 47.86
N LEU A 78 -24.58 35.80 48.43
CA LEU A 78 -24.33 34.60 49.22
C LEU A 78 -24.74 34.80 50.69
N ILE A 79 -25.23 33.73 51.32
CA ILE A 79 -25.63 33.70 52.73
C ILE A 79 -24.64 32.80 53.49
N PRO A 80 -23.72 33.37 54.29
CA PRO A 80 -22.78 32.60 55.10
C PRO A 80 -23.44 32.11 56.40
N THR A 81 -23.07 30.89 56.78
CA THR A 81 -23.33 30.32 58.09
C THR A 81 -22.02 30.36 58.88
N ILE A 82 -22.05 31.08 60.00
CA ILE A 82 -20.86 31.47 60.78
C ILE A 82 -21.05 31.02 62.23
N THR A 83 -20.03 30.39 62.81
CA THR A 83 -19.96 30.09 64.25
C THR A 83 -18.86 30.95 64.88
N ILE A 84 -19.10 31.53 66.05
CA ILE A 84 -18.16 32.41 66.77
C ILE A 84 -18.00 31.97 68.23
N THR A 85 -16.99 32.51 68.93
CA THR A 85 -16.81 32.34 70.39
C THR A 85 -18.09 32.74 71.16
N ASP A 86 -18.43 31.98 72.21
CA ASP A 86 -19.68 32.18 72.96
C ASP A 86 -19.76 33.55 73.65
N GLY A 87 -20.94 34.17 73.60
CA GLY A 87 -21.17 35.53 74.08
C GLY A 87 -20.45 36.65 73.31
N ALA A 88 -19.91 36.38 72.11
CA ALA A 88 -19.44 37.42 71.20
C ALA A 88 -20.57 37.91 70.27
N GLU A 89 -20.50 39.17 69.85
CA GLU A 89 -21.31 39.76 68.78
C GLU A 89 -20.47 39.90 67.51
N ILE A 90 -21.11 39.80 66.33
CA ILE A 90 -20.44 39.90 65.03
C ILE A 90 -21.23 40.80 64.06
N ILE A 91 -20.52 41.65 63.32
CA ILE A 91 -21.08 42.53 62.30
C ILE A 91 -20.25 42.37 61.00
N PRO A 92 -20.85 42.17 59.81
CA PRO A 92 -22.29 42.07 59.52
C PRO A 92 -22.99 40.87 60.18
N ASP A 93 -24.32 41.00 60.32
CA ASP A 93 -25.18 39.97 60.94
C ASP A 93 -25.05 38.59 60.27
N ILE A 94 -24.92 37.54 61.08
CA ILE A 94 -24.87 36.15 60.60
C ILE A 94 -26.13 35.76 59.82
N ASN A 95 -25.97 34.86 58.84
CA ASN A 95 -27.06 34.32 58.02
C ASN A 95 -27.86 35.38 57.23
N THR A 96 -27.26 36.54 56.95
CA THR A 96 -27.80 37.55 56.03
C THR A 96 -27.19 37.45 54.63
N VAL A 97 -27.85 38.02 53.62
CA VAL A 97 -27.31 38.10 52.25
C VAL A 97 -26.16 39.11 52.21
N GLN A 98 -25.01 38.70 51.67
CA GLN A 98 -23.80 39.51 51.57
C GLN A 98 -23.19 39.45 50.16
N ASP A 99 -22.46 40.51 49.78
CA ASP A 99 -21.76 40.63 48.51
C ASP A 99 -20.25 40.38 48.71
N PHE A 100 -19.77 39.25 48.21
CA PHE A 100 -18.37 38.83 48.27
C PHE A 100 -17.61 39.07 46.96
N SER A 101 -18.11 39.94 46.06
CA SER A 101 -17.36 40.39 44.88
C SER A 101 -16.09 41.20 45.22
N SER A 102 -15.93 41.56 46.49
CA SER A 102 -14.70 42.04 47.12
C SER A 102 -14.62 41.50 48.56
N PRO A 103 -13.45 41.54 49.24
CA PRO A 103 -13.31 40.99 50.57
C PRO A 103 -14.28 41.64 51.58
N VAL A 104 -15.01 40.82 52.33
CA VAL A 104 -15.98 41.26 53.35
C VAL A 104 -15.34 41.20 54.72
N ILE A 105 -15.31 42.34 55.42
CA ILE A 105 -14.75 42.42 56.78
C ILE A 105 -15.83 42.12 57.81
N TYR A 106 -15.61 41.11 58.64
CA TYR A 106 -16.41 40.79 59.82
C TYR A 106 -15.71 41.26 61.08
N LEU A 107 -16.39 42.04 61.90
CA LEU A 107 -15.92 42.56 63.19
C LEU A 107 -16.56 41.75 64.32
N LEU A 108 -15.76 41.06 65.12
CA LEU A 108 -16.19 40.41 66.35
C LEU A 108 -15.94 41.35 67.53
N SER A 109 -16.89 41.43 68.47
CA SER A 109 -16.70 42.15 69.73
C SER A 109 -17.33 41.41 70.92
N LYS A 110 -16.83 41.69 72.12
CA LYS A 110 -17.43 41.23 73.39
C LYS A 110 -17.33 42.35 74.43
N ASP A 111 -18.41 42.51 75.19
CA ASP A 111 -18.63 43.58 76.18
C ASP A 111 -18.39 45.02 75.67
N GLY A 112 -18.31 45.23 74.35
CA GLY A 112 -18.17 46.54 73.70
C GLY A 112 -16.76 47.15 73.69
N TYR A 113 -15.71 46.41 74.08
CA TYR A 113 -14.34 46.94 74.18
C TYR A 113 -13.30 46.21 73.34
N ASP A 114 -13.35 44.87 73.27
CA ASP A 114 -12.45 44.09 72.43
C ASP A 114 -13.00 43.99 71.00
N LEU A 115 -12.13 44.17 69.99
CA LEU A 115 -12.49 44.15 68.57
C LEU A 115 -11.47 43.32 67.77
N VAL A 116 -11.94 42.28 67.09
CA VAL A 116 -11.13 41.47 66.14
C VAL A 116 -11.80 41.49 64.77
N ALA A 117 -11.05 41.87 63.74
CA ALA A 117 -11.51 41.89 62.37
C ALA A 117 -11.04 40.64 61.62
N TYR A 118 -11.96 39.96 60.91
CA TYR A 118 -11.65 38.91 59.94
C TYR A 118 -11.98 39.39 58.52
N SER A 119 -11.13 39.06 57.56
CA SER A 119 -11.32 39.38 56.14
C SER A 119 -11.71 38.13 55.36
N VAL A 120 -12.93 38.10 54.82
CA VAL A 120 -13.45 36.95 54.06
C VAL A 120 -13.24 37.18 52.58
N ILE A 121 -12.43 36.32 51.96
CA ILE A 121 -12.04 36.36 50.55
C ILE A 121 -12.67 35.15 49.85
N VAL A 122 -13.53 35.42 48.87
CA VAL A 122 -14.20 34.39 48.07
C VAL A 122 -13.70 34.46 46.63
N THR A 123 -13.15 33.35 46.13
CA THR A 123 -12.74 33.19 44.73
C THR A 123 -13.67 32.25 43.98
N ILE A 124 -13.76 32.42 42.66
CA ILE A 124 -14.45 31.49 41.77
C ILE A 124 -13.42 30.49 41.24
N ALA A 125 -13.78 29.20 41.18
CA ALA A 125 -12.95 28.16 40.59
C ALA A 125 -12.73 28.43 39.09
N ASN A 126 -11.46 28.51 38.68
CA ASN A 126 -11.08 28.63 37.26
C ASN A 126 -11.26 27.27 36.57
N THR A 127 -12.10 27.23 35.54
CA THR A 127 -12.22 26.12 34.57
C THR A 127 -11.85 26.62 33.18
N SER A 128 -11.10 25.84 32.40
CA SER A 128 -10.67 26.24 31.06
C SER A 128 -11.85 26.46 30.11
N ASN A 129 -11.71 27.43 29.19
CA ASN A 129 -12.60 27.64 28.06
C ASN A 129 -12.08 26.96 26.77
N GLU A 130 -10.95 26.26 26.84
CA GLU A 130 -10.39 25.45 25.76
C GLU A 130 -11.18 24.13 25.62
N ALA A 131 -11.31 23.66 24.38
CA ALA A 131 -12.08 22.49 24.01
C ALA A 131 -11.33 21.70 22.93
N ASP A 132 -10.02 21.56 23.10
CA ASP A 132 -9.12 21.04 22.07
C ASP A 132 -8.75 19.58 22.33
N ILE A 133 -8.45 18.86 21.24
CA ILE A 133 -7.78 17.55 21.26
C ILE A 133 -6.29 17.80 20.99
N SER A 134 -5.43 17.45 21.94
CA SER A 134 -3.97 17.61 21.82
C SER A 134 -3.28 16.37 21.26
N ASN A 135 -3.85 15.18 21.49
CA ASN A 135 -3.37 13.92 20.95
C ASN A 135 -4.53 12.98 20.64
N PHE A 136 -4.37 12.15 19.60
CA PHE A 136 -5.32 11.11 19.22
C PHE A 136 -4.54 9.96 18.58
N SER A 137 -4.71 8.73 19.07
CA SER A 137 -4.05 7.56 18.49
C SER A 137 -4.84 6.27 18.69
N PHE A 138 -4.56 5.28 17.86
CA PHE A 138 -5.00 3.90 18.07
C PHE A 138 -3.80 3.10 18.60
N LEU A 139 -3.80 2.80 19.90
CA LEU A 139 -2.74 2.00 20.52
C LEU A 139 -3.08 0.51 20.46
N LYS A 140 -2.11 -0.31 20.05
CA LYS A 140 -2.20 -1.77 19.96
C LYS A 140 -2.45 -2.46 21.29
N GLU A 141 -1.98 -1.87 22.40
CA GLU A 141 -2.25 -2.39 23.74
C GLU A 141 -3.75 -2.32 24.12
N ASN A 142 -4.46 -1.31 23.63
CA ASN A 142 -5.91 -1.17 23.79
C ASN A 142 -6.69 -1.96 22.73
N ASN A 143 -6.06 -2.26 21.59
CA ASN A 143 -6.68 -2.86 20.41
C ASN A 143 -5.85 -4.05 19.90
N PRO A 144 -5.95 -5.24 20.51
CA PRO A 144 -5.10 -6.39 20.18
C PRO A 144 -5.28 -6.96 18.76
N SER A 145 -6.28 -6.51 18.01
CA SER A 145 -6.46 -6.80 16.58
C SER A 145 -5.50 -6.01 15.69
N LEU A 146 -5.00 -4.85 16.14
CA LEU A 146 -4.15 -3.98 15.34
C LEU A 146 -2.73 -4.53 15.19
N SER A 147 -2.15 -4.39 14.01
CA SER A 147 -0.77 -4.81 13.74
C SER A 147 0.27 -3.89 14.38
N ASP A 148 -0.01 -2.60 14.55
CA ASP A 148 0.87 -1.62 15.21
C ASP A 148 0.08 -0.49 15.92
N ASN A 149 0.80 0.46 16.52
CA ASN A 149 0.25 1.73 16.98
C ASN A 149 0.10 2.72 15.81
N TYR A 150 -1.00 3.48 15.79
CA TYR A 150 -1.25 4.52 14.79
C TYR A 150 -1.48 5.88 15.44
N GLU A 151 -0.52 6.79 15.30
CA GLU A 151 -0.61 8.17 15.79
C GLU A 151 -1.26 9.08 14.73
N ALA A 152 -2.17 9.96 15.16
CA ALA A 152 -2.86 10.87 14.24
C ALA A 152 -2.13 12.19 14.04
N ILE A 153 -2.32 12.78 12.86
CA ILE A 153 -2.01 14.21 12.61
C ILE A 153 -3.30 15.01 12.82
N ILE A 154 -3.27 15.97 13.73
CA ILE A 154 -4.41 16.83 14.06
C ILE A 154 -4.18 18.23 13.47
N GLU A 155 -4.97 18.62 12.46
CA GLU A 155 -4.89 19.93 11.82
C GLU A 155 -6.28 20.44 11.44
N ASN A 156 -6.59 21.72 11.73
CA ASN A 156 -7.85 22.38 11.35
C ASN A 156 -9.12 21.61 11.77
N ASN A 157 -9.09 20.96 12.94
CA ASN A 157 -10.13 20.07 13.47
C ASN A 157 -10.39 18.79 12.63
N GLU A 158 -9.49 18.41 11.73
CA GLU A 158 -9.42 17.07 11.16
C GLU A 158 -8.37 16.25 11.90
N ILE A 159 -8.71 15.00 12.22
CA ILE A 159 -7.81 14.00 12.81
C ILE A 159 -7.53 12.97 11.72
N LYS A 160 -6.30 12.92 11.21
CA LYS A 160 -5.91 12.05 10.10
C LYS A 160 -5.04 10.92 10.59
N LEU A 161 -5.51 9.70 10.37
CA LEU A 161 -4.81 8.46 10.68
C LEU A 161 -4.46 7.74 9.39
N GLN A 162 -3.19 7.35 9.22
CA GLN A 162 -2.75 6.47 8.15
C GLN A 162 -2.76 5.04 8.66
N ILE A 163 -3.64 4.20 8.12
CA ILE A 163 -3.92 2.84 8.61
C ILE A 163 -3.71 1.82 7.48
N SER A 164 -3.15 0.65 7.76
CA SER A 164 -3.03 -0.44 6.78
C SER A 164 -4.40 -0.98 6.35
N GLU A 165 -4.57 -1.31 5.07
CA GLU A 165 -5.84 -1.81 4.52
C GLU A 165 -6.34 -3.15 5.10
N MET A 166 -5.49 -3.87 5.83
CA MET A 166 -5.85 -5.12 6.49
C MET A 166 -6.44 -4.95 7.90
N GLU A 167 -6.47 -3.73 8.45
CA GLU A 167 -6.90 -3.50 9.83
C GLU A 167 -8.42 -3.55 10.03
N ASP A 168 -8.86 -4.22 11.11
CA ASP A 168 -10.26 -4.24 11.50
C ASP A 168 -10.63 -2.99 12.31
N LEU A 169 -11.23 -2.04 11.61
CA LEU A 169 -11.71 -0.77 12.18
C LEU A 169 -13.16 -0.83 12.72
N GLN A 170 -13.79 -2.02 12.81
CA GLN A 170 -15.18 -2.13 13.28
C GLN A 170 -15.36 -1.79 14.78
N SER A 171 -14.32 -1.93 15.60
CA SER A 171 -14.41 -1.73 17.06
C SER A 171 -13.05 -1.36 17.66
N VAL A 172 -12.64 -0.11 17.48
CA VAL A 172 -11.36 0.43 17.99
C VAL A 172 -11.60 1.37 19.17
N ILE A 173 -10.82 1.23 20.22
CA ILE A 173 -10.77 2.12 21.39
C ILE A 173 -9.64 3.14 21.16
N PRO A 174 -9.95 4.43 20.89
CA PRO A 174 -8.93 5.45 20.71
C PRO A 174 -8.35 5.92 22.05
N THR A 175 -7.06 6.24 22.05
CA THR A 175 -6.42 7.04 23.10
C THR A 175 -6.55 8.50 22.71
N VAL A 176 -7.13 9.34 23.58
CA VAL A 176 -7.37 10.75 23.28
C VAL A 176 -6.96 11.63 24.46
N GLU A 177 -6.20 12.69 24.20
CA GLU A 177 -5.88 13.73 25.16
C GLU A 177 -6.66 15.01 24.82
N ILE A 178 -7.34 15.58 25.81
CA ILE A 178 -8.20 16.77 25.65
C ILE A 178 -7.83 17.86 26.67
N SER A 179 -8.22 19.11 26.40
CA SER A 179 -8.05 20.25 27.31
C SER A 179 -8.48 19.96 28.76
N GLU A 180 -7.77 20.53 29.74
CA GLU A 180 -8.02 20.26 31.17
C GLU A 180 -9.46 20.60 31.58
N GLY A 181 -10.15 19.60 32.15
CA GLY A 181 -11.54 19.70 32.59
C GLY A 181 -12.58 19.66 31.47
N ALA A 182 -12.17 19.55 30.20
CA ALA A 182 -13.09 19.35 29.08
C ALA A 182 -13.73 17.94 29.10
N SER A 183 -14.76 17.77 28.28
CA SER A 183 -15.45 16.49 28.07
C SER A 183 -15.57 16.19 26.57
N ILE A 184 -15.59 14.91 26.22
CA ILE A 184 -15.66 14.42 24.83
C ILE A 184 -16.86 13.50 24.62
N SER A 185 -17.51 13.61 23.46
CA SER A 185 -18.64 12.79 23.04
C SER A 185 -18.45 12.37 21.56
N PRO A 186 -18.69 11.10 21.16
CA PRO A 186 -19.07 9.96 22.01
C PRO A 186 -17.99 9.59 23.03
N THR A 187 -18.35 8.78 24.03
CA THR A 187 -17.40 8.33 25.05
C THR A 187 -16.40 7.33 24.46
N ILE A 188 -15.15 7.43 24.90
CA ILE A 188 -14.00 6.66 24.39
C ILE A 188 -13.70 5.39 25.21
N ASP A 189 -14.60 5.01 26.11
CA ASP A 189 -14.49 3.87 27.02
C ASP A 189 -14.98 2.54 26.41
N THR A 190 -15.50 2.58 25.18
CA THR A 190 -15.98 1.42 24.42
C THR A 190 -15.47 1.48 22.98
N GLY A 191 -15.46 0.33 22.29
CA GLY A 191 -14.99 0.25 20.90
C GLY A 191 -15.91 0.99 19.93
N ILE A 192 -15.33 1.82 19.06
CA ILE A 192 -16.01 2.66 18.07
C ILE A 192 -15.72 2.12 16.66
N ASP A 193 -16.71 2.19 15.77
CA ASP A 193 -16.60 1.79 14.36
C ASP A 193 -16.05 2.96 13.52
N PHE A 194 -14.80 2.84 13.07
CA PHE A 194 -14.10 3.85 12.24
C PHE A 194 -14.09 3.50 10.75
N ARG A 195 -14.95 2.58 10.29
CA ARG A 195 -15.11 2.28 8.84
C ARG A 195 -15.81 3.41 8.06
N ASN A 196 -16.28 4.44 8.76
CA ASN A 196 -16.80 5.70 8.22
C ASN A 196 -16.26 6.86 9.08
N ASP A 197 -16.33 8.10 8.58
CA ASP A 197 -15.95 9.29 9.34
C ASP A 197 -16.68 9.36 10.70
N VAL A 198 -15.92 9.49 11.78
CA VAL A 198 -16.43 9.66 13.16
C VAL A 198 -16.20 11.10 13.60
N VAL A 199 -17.23 11.74 14.15
CA VAL A 199 -17.12 13.10 14.69
C VAL A 199 -17.12 13.05 16.22
N PHE A 200 -16.09 13.61 16.83
CA PHE A 200 -16.01 13.87 18.26
C PHE A 200 -16.33 15.34 18.56
N THR A 201 -17.28 15.59 19.45
CA THR A 201 -17.52 16.92 20.03
C THR A 201 -16.79 17.02 21.36
N VAL A 202 -15.83 17.94 21.45
CA VAL A 202 -15.22 18.34 22.72
C VAL A 202 -15.94 19.58 23.25
N THR A 203 -16.33 19.56 24.52
CA THR A 203 -16.94 20.69 25.25
C THR A 203 -15.99 21.13 26.35
N SER A 204 -15.67 22.43 26.41
CA SER A 204 -14.78 23.00 27.43
C SER A 204 -15.28 22.77 28.85
N GLY A 205 -14.38 22.78 29.84
CA GLY A 205 -14.76 22.57 31.25
C GLY A 205 -15.71 23.63 31.82
N ASN A 206 -15.75 24.83 31.20
CA ASN A 206 -16.73 25.87 31.53
C ASN A 206 -18.06 25.77 30.75
N GLY A 207 -18.16 24.87 29.77
CA GLY A 207 -19.35 24.63 28.94
C GLY A 207 -19.63 25.65 27.81
N GLU A 208 -18.80 26.68 27.64
CA GLU A 208 -19.05 27.77 26.69
C GLU A 208 -18.54 27.47 25.27
N THR A 209 -17.48 26.67 25.14
CA THR A 209 -16.85 26.35 23.85
C THR A 209 -17.15 24.90 23.48
N GLN A 210 -17.57 24.68 22.23
CA GLN A 210 -17.61 23.35 21.63
C GLN A 210 -16.80 23.34 20.33
N LYS A 211 -16.03 22.27 20.12
CA LYS A 211 -15.30 22.01 18.87
C LYS A 211 -15.64 20.60 18.39
N GLU A 212 -15.92 20.47 17.11
CA GLU A 212 -16.13 19.19 16.44
C GLU A 212 -14.85 18.79 15.71
N TYR A 213 -14.36 17.59 15.97
CA TYR A 213 -13.21 16.98 15.33
C TYR A 213 -13.66 15.80 14.48
N THR A 214 -13.34 15.81 13.18
CA THR A 214 -13.66 14.68 12.28
C THR A 214 -12.46 13.77 12.12
N VAL A 215 -12.60 12.50 12.51
CA VAL A 215 -11.60 11.46 12.28
C VAL A 215 -11.74 10.93 10.85
N LYS A 216 -10.64 10.97 10.10
CA LYS A 216 -10.53 10.51 8.72
C LYS A 216 -9.42 9.48 8.61
N ILE A 217 -9.80 8.30 8.13
CA ILE A 217 -8.87 7.20 7.86
C ILE A 217 -8.34 7.34 6.44
N VAL A 218 -7.02 7.38 6.31
CA VAL A 218 -6.29 7.24 5.05
C VAL A 218 -5.77 5.81 5.00
N THR A 219 -6.40 4.99 4.16
CA THR A 219 -6.03 3.58 4.01
C THR A 219 -4.78 3.43 3.13
N LEU A 220 -3.75 2.76 3.65
CA LEU A 220 -2.49 2.49 2.95
C LEU A 220 -2.43 1.03 2.45
N LYS A 221 -1.82 0.84 1.29
CA LYS A 221 -1.57 -0.49 0.70
C LYS A 221 -0.56 -1.32 1.49
N SER A 222 -0.86 -2.60 1.61
CA SER A 222 -0.12 -3.60 2.39
C SER A 222 0.46 -4.74 1.53
N VAL A 223 0.13 -4.76 0.24
CA VAL A 223 0.56 -5.76 -0.74
C VAL A 223 2.06 -5.63 -1.05
N LYS A 224 2.76 -6.77 -1.09
CA LYS A 224 4.24 -6.86 -1.16
C LYS A 224 4.73 -7.93 -2.12
N ASP A 225 3.95 -8.22 -3.16
CA ASP A 225 4.25 -9.34 -4.05
C ASP A 225 5.09 -8.88 -5.23
N ILE A 226 6.09 -9.70 -5.59
CA ILE A 226 6.76 -9.59 -6.88
C ILE A 226 5.86 -10.27 -7.92
N VAL A 227 5.46 -9.50 -8.93
CA VAL A 227 4.57 -9.93 -10.02
C VAL A 227 5.38 -10.49 -11.19
N LYS A 228 6.57 -9.92 -11.44
CA LYS A 228 7.47 -10.31 -12.53
C LYS A 228 8.92 -10.13 -12.10
N PHE A 229 9.80 -11.04 -12.50
CA PHE A 229 11.23 -10.95 -12.31
C PHE A 229 11.91 -11.58 -13.53
N ASP A 230 12.39 -10.74 -14.43
CA ASP A 230 12.99 -11.14 -15.70
C ASP A 230 14.45 -10.74 -15.76
N VAL A 231 15.26 -11.50 -16.49
CA VAL A 231 16.61 -11.08 -16.87
C VAL A 231 16.82 -11.31 -18.37
N THR A 232 17.26 -10.28 -19.09
CA THR A 232 17.61 -10.39 -20.51
C THR A 232 19.12 -10.60 -20.69
N VAL A 233 19.50 -11.69 -21.36
CA VAL A 233 20.89 -12.05 -21.70
C VAL A 233 20.94 -12.34 -23.20
N ASP A 234 21.92 -11.78 -23.92
CA ASP A 234 22.11 -11.96 -25.36
C ASP A 234 20.82 -11.76 -26.19
N ASN A 235 20.03 -10.74 -25.82
CA ASN A 235 18.74 -10.39 -26.43
C ASN A 235 17.65 -11.48 -26.30
N LYS A 236 17.82 -12.46 -25.39
CA LYS A 236 16.81 -13.42 -24.95
C LYS A 236 16.39 -13.09 -23.52
N THR A 237 15.09 -13.07 -23.24
CA THR A 237 14.57 -12.82 -21.89
C THR A 237 14.28 -14.14 -21.18
N PHE A 238 14.71 -14.23 -19.93
CA PHE A 238 14.52 -15.38 -19.05
C PHE A 238 13.63 -14.93 -17.89
N GLU A 239 12.40 -15.43 -17.86
CA GLU A 239 11.45 -15.20 -16.76
C GLU A 239 11.78 -16.12 -15.58
N ALA A 240 11.77 -15.60 -14.37
CA ALA A 240 11.98 -16.40 -13.16
C ALA A 240 10.67 -17.01 -12.64
N THR A 241 10.74 -18.22 -12.09
CA THR A 241 9.62 -18.79 -11.33
C THR A 241 9.53 -18.08 -9.97
N ILE A 242 8.39 -17.47 -9.67
CA ILE A 242 8.12 -16.78 -8.41
C ILE A 242 7.18 -17.62 -7.54
N ASP A 243 7.60 -17.89 -6.32
CA ASP A 243 6.80 -18.52 -5.27
C ASP A 243 6.59 -17.49 -4.14
N ASN A 244 5.38 -16.93 -4.09
CA ASN A 244 5.00 -15.87 -3.14
C ASN A 244 4.68 -16.40 -1.73
N ASP A 245 4.50 -17.71 -1.56
CA ASP A 245 4.26 -18.37 -0.27
C ASP A 245 5.58 -18.78 0.40
N LEU A 246 6.57 -19.22 -0.39
CA LEU A 246 7.93 -19.52 0.05
C LEU A 246 8.90 -18.32 -0.03
N ASN A 247 8.42 -17.16 -0.48
CA ASN A 247 9.21 -15.95 -0.78
C ASN A 247 10.45 -16.24 -1.62
N LYS A 248 10.31 -17.10 -2.64
CA LYS A 248 11.43 -17.67 -3.38
C LYS A 248 11.30 -17.34 -4.85
N ILE A 249 12.39 -16.85 -5.44
CA ILE A 249 12.49 -16.63 -6.88
C ILE A 249 13.58 -17.54 -7.43
N VAL A 250 13.28 -18.27 -8.52
CA VAL A 250 14.23 -19.14 -9.20
C VAL A 250 14.35 -18.70 -10.65
N LEU A 251 15.45 -18.00 -10.94
CA LEU A 251 15.84 -17.65 -12.31
C LEU A 251 16.68 -18.79 -12.90
N LYS A 252 16.36 -19.21 -14.12
CA LYS A 252 17.07 -20.25 -14.87
C LYS A 252 17.69 -19.60 -16.11
N VAL A 253 19.01 -19.69 -16.25
CA VAL A 253 19.77 -19.10 -17.38
C VAL A 253 20.75 -20.11 -17.96
N PRO A 254 21.26 -19.92 -19.20
CA PRO A 254 22.22 -20.84 -19.80
C PRO A 254 23.52 -20.99 -19.02
N GLU A 255 24.11 -22.18 -19.07
CA GLU A 255 25.48 -22.42 -18.63
C GLU A 255 26.45 -21.49 -19.38
N GLY A 256 27.34 -20.81 -18.64
CA GLY A 256 28.26 -19.82 -19.19
C GLY A 256 27.75 -18.38 -19.17
N THR A 257 26.49 -18.12 -18.79
CA THR A 257 26.02 -16.76 -18.47
C THR A 257 26.84 -16.15 -17.32
N ASP A 258 27.30 -14.92 -17.47
CA ASP A 258 27.95 -14.15 -16.41
C ASP A 258 26.90 -13.69 -15.38
N VAL A 259 26.81 -14.41 -14.26
CA VAL A 259 25.87 -14.13 -13.18
C VAL A 259 26.31 -12.97 -12.27
N THR A 260 27.51 -12.41 -12.45
CA THR A 260 28.09 -11.40 -11.54
C THR A 260 27.53 -9.99 -11.73
N ASN A 261 26.78 -9.75 -12.82
CA ASN A 261 26.34 -8.41 -13.22
C ASN A 261 25.00 -8.46 -13.98
N LEU A 262 24.04 -9.26 -13.52
CA LEU A 262 22.72 -9.36 -14.16
C LEU A 262 21.82 -8.19 -13.71
N THR A 263 21.09 -7.59 -14.65
CA THR A 263 20.15 -6.47 -14.40
C THR A 263 18.70 -6.95 -14.53
N PRO A 264 18.03 -7.35 -13.43
CA PRO A 264 16.66 -7.84 -13.51
C PRO A 264 15.64 -6.72 -13.71
N GLU A 265 14.66 -6.97 -14.57
CA GLU A 265 13.45 -6.17 -14.71
C GLU A 265 12.36 -6.75 -13.81
N ILE A 266 12.01 -5.99 -12.78
CA ILE A 266 11.11 -6.41 -11.70
C ILE A 266 9.83 -5.56 -11.73
N LEU A 267 8.68 -6.22 -11.65
CA LEU A 267 7.35 -5.62 -11.44
C LEU A 267 6.82 -6.03 -10.07
N LEU A 268 6.20 -5.09 -9.36
CA LEU A 268 5.67 -5.26 -8.00
C LEU A 268 4.15 -5.10 -7.99
N SER A 269 3.52 -5.44 -6.86
CA SER A 269 2.19 -4.98 -6.50
C SER A 269 2.11 -3.44 -6.39
N GLU A 270 0.90 -2.89 -6.50
CA GLU A 270 0.62 -1.45 -6.48
C GLU A 270 1.19 -0.75 -5.23
N GLU A 271 1.71 0.47 -5.39
CA GLU A 271 2.43 1.31 -4.39
C GLU A 271 3.63 0.69 -3.64
N ALA A 272 3.96 -0.58 -3.88
CA ALA A 272 5.13 -1.22 -3.28
C ALA A 272 6.46 -0.71 -3.85
N LYS A 273 7.51 -0.75 -3.02
CA LYS A 273 8.89 -0.38 -3.36
C LYS A 273 9.80 -1.58 -3.13
N ILE A 274 10.95 -1.62 -3.82
CA ILE A 274 11.90 -2.74 -3.72
C ILE A 274 13.34 -2.26 -3.57
N THR A 275 14.09 -2.95 -2.71
CA THR A 275 15.54 -2.79 -2.54
C THR A 275 16.22 -4.17 -2.63
N PRO A 276 17.22 -4.40 -3.50
CA PRO A 276 17.73 -3.49 -4.54
C PRO A 276 16.68 -3.07 -5.58
N LEU A 277 16.91 -1.94 -6.25
CA LEU A 277 15.98 -1.39 -7.24
C LEU A 277 15.97 -2.24 -8.54
N SER A 278 14.80 -2.29 -9.17
CA SER A 278 14.62 -2.83 -10.53
C SER A 278 15.61 -2.18 -11.52
N ARG A 279 16.12 -2.98 -12.47
CA ARG A 279 17.14 -2.62 -13.47
C ARG A 279 18.49 -2.14 -12.90
N THR A 280 18.81 -2.46 -11.63
CA THR A 280 20.17 -2.32 -11.10
C THR A 280 20.97 -3.62 -11.26
N PRO A 281 22.27 -3.58 -11.64
CA PRO A 281 23.07 -4.81 -11.73
C PRO A 281 23.30 -5.43 -10.35
N GLN A 282 23.18 -6.76 -10.26
CA GLN A 282 23.44 -7.55 -9.06
C GLN A 282 24.33 -8.76 -9.37
N ASP A 283 25.10 -9.18 -8.36
CA ASP A 283 25.92 -10.40 -8.40
C ASP A 283 25.14 -11.58 -7.80
N PHE A 284 24.70 -12.49 -8.67
CA PHE A 284 23.98 -13.70 -8.30
C PHE A 284 24.89 -14.94 -8.17
N SER A 285 26.20 -14.77 -7.99
CA SER A 285 27.12 -15.86 -7.61
C SER A 285 26.72 -16.52 -6.29
N ASN A 286 25.96 -15.80 -5.46
CA ASN A 286 25.25 -16.32 -4.29
C ASN A 286 23.78 -15.85 -4.36
N PRO A 287 22.85 -16.47 -3.62
CA PRO A 287 21.46 -16.00 -3.57
C PRO A 287 21.37 -14.55 -3.07
N VAL A 288 20.54 -13.73 -3.73
CA VAL A 288 20.38 -12.30 -3.43
C VAL A 288 19.02 -12.08 -2.77
N THR A 289 19.00 -11.38 -1.64
CA THR A 289 17.76 -10.97 -0.97
C THR A 289 17.26 -9.64 -1.54
N TYR A 290 15.97 -9.56 -1.83
CA TYR A 290 15.25 -8.35 -2.15
C TYR A 290 14.20 -8.07 -1.07
N THR A 291 14.22 -6.87 -0.50
CA THR A 291 13.23 -6.40 0.48
C THR A 291 12.19 -5.56 -0.24
N ILE A 292 10.92 -5.92 -0.09
CA ILE A 292 9.76 -5.24 -0.66
C ILE A 292 9.05 -4.52 0.48
N THR A 293 8.95 -3.20 0.40
CA THR A 293 8.29 -2.33 1.38
C THR A 293 6.96 -1.86 0.79
N ALA A 294 5.85 -2.09 1.49
CA ALA A 294 4.53 -1.62 1.07
C ALA A 294 4.34 -0.10 1.34
N GLU A 295 3.18 0.44 0.95
CA GLU A 295 2.81 1.83 1.27
C GLU A 295 2.67 2.03 2.79
N ASP A 296 2.12 1.04 3.50
CA ASP A 296 1.99 1.02 4.97
C ASP A 296 3.33 0.86 5.72
N GLY A 297 4.45 0.77 5.00
CA GLY A 297 5.80 0.62 5.55
C GLY A 297 6.16 -0.80 6.01
N SER A 298 5.23 -1.76 5.95
CA SER A 298 5.53 -3.15 6.26
C SER A 298 6.39 -3.81 5.18
N GLU A 299 7.21 -4.79 5.55
CA GLU A 299 8.21 -5.40 4.65
C GLU A 299 8.00 -6.90 4.43
N LYS A 300 8.49 -7.39 3.29
CA LYS A 300 8.56 -8.82 2.91
C LYS A 300 9.88 -9.05 2.18
N GLU A 301 10.66 -10.04 2.58
CA GLU A 301 11.93 -10.40 1.92
C GLU A 301 11.76 -11.59 0.99
N TYR A 302 12.30 -11.50 -0.23
CA TYR A 302 12.39 -12.59 -1.20
C TYR A 302 13.85 -12.98 -1.43
N THR A 303 14.14 -14.27 -1.55
CA THR A 303 15.48 -14.76 -1.93
C THR A 303 15.47 -15.24 -3.37
N VAL A 304 16.31 -14.62 -4.20
CA VAL A 304 16.52 -14.98 -5.61
C VAL A 304 17.67 -15.98 -5.73
N TYR A 305 17.40 -17.10 -6.39
CA TYR A 305 18.37 -18.13 -6.73
C TYR A 305 18.55 -18.18 -8.25
N VAL A 306 19.80 -18.13 -8.72
CA VAL A 306 20.12 -18.35 -10.13
C VAL A 306 20.61 -19.79 -10.33
N SER A 307 20.00 -20.48 -11.28
CA SER A 307 20.38 -21.83 -11.69
C SER A 307 20.92 -21.79 -13.12
N LEU A 308 22.17 -22.21 -13.29
CA LEU A 308 22.77 -22.43 -14.61
C LEU A 308 22.27 -23.76 -15.17
N LEU A 309 21.74 -23.75 -16.38
CA LEU A 309 21.23 -24.93 -17.09
C LEU A 309 22.01 -25.18 -18.38
N SER A 310 22.33 -26.44 -18.65
CA SER A 310 22.86 -26.82 -19.96
C SER A 310 21.86 -26.48 -21.06
N CYS A 311 22.34 -26.24 -22.28
CA CYS A 311 21.43 -25.91 -23.38
C CYS A 311 20.40 -27.02 -23.68
N LEU A 312 20.70 -28.28 -23.35
CA LEU A 312 19.74 -29.39 -23.48
C LEU A 312 18.62 -29.32 -22.44
N GLU A 313 18.90 -28.84 -21.23
CA GLU A 313 17.90 -28.61 -20.20
C GLU A 313 17.00 -27.42 -20.56
N LEU A 314 17.52 -26.39 -21.22
CA LEU A 314 16.71 -25.30 -21.77
C LEU A 314 15.78 -25.81 -22.89
N ASP A 315 16.31 -26.62 -23.82
CA ASP A 315 15.48 -27.24 -24.86
C ASP A 315 14.40 -28.15 -24.25
N ARG A 316 14.72 -28.86 -23.17
CA ARG A 316 13.77 -29.68 -22.40
C ARG A 316 12.67 -28.83 -21.76
N LEU A 317 12.99 -27.67 -21.17
CA LEU A 317 11.99 -26.79 -20.57
C LEU A 317 10.96 -26.31 -21.60
N PHE A 318 11.41 -25.92 -22.80
CA PHE A 318 10.48 -25.61 -23.90
C PHE A 318 9.58 -26.80 -24.23
N LEU A 319 10.12 -28.02 -24.34
CA LEU A 319 9.32 -29.19 -24.68
C LEU A 319 8.34 -29.58 -23.55
N GLU A 320 8.70 -29.40 -22.28
CA GLU A 320 7.78 -29.57 -21.14
C GLU A 320 6.66 -28.53 -21.13
N GLU A 321 6.98 -27.26 -21.46
CA GLU A 321 6.00 -26.19 -21.62
C GLU A 321 5.05 -26.45 -22.80
N PHE A 322 5.61 -26.81 -23.96
CA PHE A 322 4.86 -27.19 -25.16
C PHE A 322 3.92 -28.36 -24.90
N TYR A 323 4.36 -29.37 -24.13
CA TYR A 323 3.50 -30.46 -23.68
C TYR A 323 2.34 -29.92 -22.82
N ARG A 324 2.63 -29.13 -21.78
CA ARG A 324 1.63 -28.64 -20.81
C ARG A 324 0.60 -27.71 -21.46
N ALA A 325 1.02 -26.82 -22.36
CA ALA A 325 0.14 -25.93 -23.12
C ALA A 325 -0.90 -26.70 -23.96
N ASN A 326 -0.51 -27.89 -24.46
CA ASN A 326 -1.32 -28.70 -25.35
C ASN A 326 -2.01 -29.90 -24.67
N GLU A 327 -1.64 -30.27 -23.44
CA GLU A 327 -2.12 -31.47 -22.74
C GLU A 327 -3.65 -31.57 -22.68
N ARG A 328 -4.35 -30.43 -22.46
CA ARG A 328 -5.82 -30.38 -22.39
C ARG A 328 -6.54 -30.78 -23.69
N TYR A 329 -5.84 -30.87 -24.81
CA TYR A 329 -6.37 -31.26 -26.12
C TYR A 329 -6.07 -32.72 -26.50
N ASN A 330 -5.33 -33.43 -25.65
CA ASN A 330 -5.03 -34.84 -25.82
C ASN A 330 -6.32 -35.68 -25.86
N THR A 331 -6.34 -36.71 -26.70
CA THR A 331 -7.40 -37.73 -26.73
C THR A 331 -6.77 -39.11 -26.56
N PRO A 332 -7.54 -40.17 -26.23
CA PRO A 332 -7.01 -41.54 -26.13
C PRO A 332 -6.27 -42.08 -27.37
N PHE A 333 -6.38 -41.40 -28.52
CA PHE A 333 -5.75 -41.78 -29.79
C PHE A 333 -4.80 -40.71 -30.36
N THR A 334 -4.72 -39.53 -29.74
CA THR A 334 -3.93 -38.39 -30.24
C THR A 334 -3.36 -37.62 -29.04
N TYR A 335 -2.15 -37.99 -28.61
CA TYR A 335 -1.43 -37.35 -27.50
C TYR A 335 0.08 -37.38 -27.74
N LEU A 336 0.82 -36.50 -27.07
CA LEU A 336 2.28 -36.61 -26.95
C LEU A 336 2.59 -37.72 -25.93
N ASP A 337 3.36 -38.73 -26.31
CA ASP A 337 3.71 -39.90 -25.50
C ASP A 337 4.95 -39.68 -24.63
N TRP A 338 5.29 -38.41 -24.34
CA TRP A 338 6.49 -38.01 -23.63
C TRP A 338 6.38 -38.27 -22.13
N ASP A 339 7.28 -39.11 -21.60
CA ASP A 339 7.44 -39.31 -20.17
C ASP A 339 8.23 -38.15 -19.55
N LEU A 340 7.53 -37.22 -18.89
CA LEU A 340 8.12 -36.05 -18.25
C LEU A 340 8.93 -36.41 -16.99
N GLU A 341 8.66 -37.56 -16.36
CA GLU A 341 9.40 -38.05 -15.19
C GLU A 341 10.71 -38.76 -15.59
N ALA A 342 10.90 -39.04 -16.88
CA ALA A 342 12.13 -39.63 -17.39
C ALA A 342 13.33 -38.69 -17.21
N PRO A 343 14.54 -39.22 -16.89
CA PRO A 343 15.74 -38.39 -16.72
C PRO A 343 16.26 -37.80 -18.04
N THR A 344 15.89 -38.37 -19.19
CA THR A 344 16.34 -37.94 -20.52
C THR A 344 15.18 -37.93 -21.53
N MET A 345 15.32 -37.13 -22.58
CA MET A 345 14.37 -37.06 -23.71
C MET A 345 14.65 -38.11 -24.80
N GLU A 346 15.53 -39.08 -24.57
CA GLU A 346 15.97 -40.04 -25.61
C GLU A 346 14.84 -40.88 -26.22
N ASN A 347 13.75 -41.06 -25.46
CA ASN A 347 12.57 -41.83 -25.89
C ASN A 347 11.37 -40.93 -26.26
N TRP A 348 11.52 -39.61 -26.28
CA TRP A 348 10.42 -38.69 -26.60
C TRP A 348 10.16 -38.72 -28.11
N ASN A 349 9.01 -39.25 -28.51
CA ASN A 349 8.68 -39.47 -29.91
C ASN A 349 8.67 -38.15 -30.68
N GLY A 350 9.30 -38.15 -31.85
CA GLY A 350 9.46 -36.95 -32.68
C GLY A 350 10.56 -35.99 -32.23
N VAL A 351 11.23 -36.18 -31.09
CA VAL A 351 12.35 -35.34 -30.64
C VAL A 351 13.67 -35.97 -31.05
N ARG A 352 14.53 -35.22 -31.76
CA ARG A 352 15.89 -35.64 -32.10
C ARG A 352 16.92 -34.69 -31.52
N VAL A 353 17.78 -35.21 -30.65
CA VAL A 353 18.92 -34.48 -30.09
C VAL A 353 20.17 -34.75 -30.94
N VAL A 354 20.93 -33.69 -31.25
CA VAL A 354 22.24 -33.73 -31.92
C VAL A 354 23.17 -32.77 -31.18
N ASP A 355 24.38 -33.21 -30.84
CA ASP A 355 25.41 -32.43 -30.14
C ASP A 355 24.90 -31.68 -28.89
N GLY A 356 24.00 -32.32 -28.14
CA GLY A 356 23.42 -31.76 -26.92
C GLY A 356 22.33 -30.70 -27.13
N ARG A 357 21.76 -30.58 -28.33
CA ARG A 357 20.61 -29.70 -28.63
C ARG A 357 19.52 -30.41 -29.42
N VAL A 358 18.27 -29.97 -29.28
CA VAL A 358 17.16 -30.46 -30.12
C VAL A 358 17.32 -29.91 -31.53
N SER A 359 17.51 -30.83 -32.50
CA SER A 359 17.72 -30.51 -33.91
C SER A 359 16.51 -30.82 -34.79
N GLU A 360 15.62 -31.74 -34.36
CA GLU A 360 14.37 -32.03 -35.07
C GLU A 360 13.23 -32.20 -34.05
N LEU A 361 12.07 -31.60 -34.35
CA LEU A 361 10.82 -31.75 -33.61
C LEU A 361 9.71 -32.11 -34.60
N VAL A 362 9.19 -33.33 -34.49
CA VAL A 362 8.21 -33.92 -35.42
C VAL A 362 6.97 -34.39 -34.65
N VAL A 363 5.97 -33.51 -34.58
CA VAL A 363 4.69 -33.72 -33.91
C VAL A 363 3.61 -33.94 -34.96
N ALA A 364 3.22 -35.19 -35.19
CA ALA A 364 2.28 -35.57 -36.24
C ALA A 364 1.04 -36.30 -35.70
N ALA A 365 -0.12 -35.96 -36.25
CA ALA A 365 -1.45 -36.47 -35.87
C ALA A 365 -1.89 -36.16 -34.42
N VAL A 366 -1.26 -35.16 -33.77
CA VAL A 366 -1.58 -34.71 -32.41
C VAL A 366 -2.37 -33.40 -32.43
N ASN A 367 -3.21 -33.14 -31.42
CA ASN A 367 -3.98 -31.91 -31.31
C ASN A 367 -3.15 -30.77 -30.68
N ILE A 368 -2.19 -30.23 -31.43
CA ILE A 368 -1.48 -29.02 -31.02
C ILE A 368 -2.35 -27.81 -31.32
N ASN A 369 -2.69 -27.06 -30.27
CA ASN A 369 -3.41 -25.79 -30.29
C ASN A 369 -2.44 -24.60 -30.35
N GLU A 370 -1.29 -24.73 -29.70
CA GLU A 370 -0.42 -23.61 -29.36
C GLU A 370 1.07 -24.01 -29.44
N VAL A 371 1.90 -23.09 -29.91
CA VAL A 371 3.36 -23.19 -29.86
C VAL A 371 3.81 -22.02 -28.97
N PRO A 372 4.39 -22.27 -27.79
CA PRO A 372 4.86 -21.19 -26.91
C PRO A 372 5.94 -20.32 -27.54
N GLU A 373 5.99 -19.04 -27.14
CA GLU A 373 7.00 -18.05 -27.57
C GLU A 373 8.44 -18.51 -27.24
N SER A 374 8.59 -19.30 -26.17
CA SER A 374 9.85 -19.94 -25.77
C SER A 374 10.43 -20.93 -26.79
N ILE A 375 9.76 -21.18 -27.94
CA ILE A 375 10.33 -21.87 -29.11
C ILE A 375 11.69 -21.27 -29.55
N ALA A 376 11.90 -19.97 -29.35
CA ALA A 376 13.18 -19.27 -29.57
C ALA A 376 14.38 -19.85 -28.80
N SER A 377 14.13 -20.66 -27.76
CA SER A 377 15.18 -21.40 -27.05
C SER A 377 15.84 -22.45 -27.94
N LEU A 378 15.10 -23.09 -28.86
CA LEU A 378 15.57 -24.17 -29.74
C LEU A 378 16.44 -23.67 -30.92
N ASP A 379 17.48 -22.87 -30.64
CA ASP A 379 18.31 -22.19 -31.64
C ASP A 379 19.18 -23.12 -32.54
N LYS A 380 19.10 -24.45 -32.35
CA LYS A 380 19.68 -25.48 -33.23
C LYS A 380 18.63 -26.36 -33.94
N LEU A 381 17.35 -26.00 -33.86
CA LEU A 381 16.26 -26.70 -34.53
C LEU A 381 16.35 -26.52 -36.05
N ARG A 382 16.62 -27.62 -36.76
CA ARG A 382 16.72 -27.67 -38.23
C ARG A 382 15.45 -28.15 -38.92
N VAL A 383 14.63 -28.96 -38.22
CA VAL A 383 13.34 -29.44 -38.76
C VAL A 383 12.25 -29.24 -37.72
N LEU A 384 11.23 -28.47 -38.08
CA LEU A 384 9.98 -28.38 -37.33
C LEU A 384 8.83 -28.93 -38.18
N THR A 385 8.19 -29.99 -37.69
CA THR A 385 6.96 -30.54 -38.27
C THR A 385 5.88 -30.55 -37.19
N ILE A 386 4.81 -29.79 -37.38
CA ILE A 386 3.60 -29.85 -36.57
C ILE A 386 2.42 -30.09 -37.51
N SER A 387 2.01 -31.35 -37.67
CA SER A 387 0.86 -31.71 -38.50
C SER A 387 -0.29 -32.16 -37.60
N GLY A 388 -1.20 -31.24 -37.28
CA GLY A 388 -2.27 -31.42 -36.30
C GLY A 388 -3.66 -31.35 -36.90
N ARG A 389 -4.55 -30.62 -36.24
CA ARG A 389 -5.94 -30.32 -36.68
C ARG A 389 -6.50 -28.98 -36.21
N ILE A 390 -5.81 -28.29 -35.29
CA ILE A 390 -6.39 -27.15 -34.53
C ILE A 390 -5.45 -25.95 -34.37
N LEU A 391 -4.14 -26.07 -34.61
CA LEU A 391 -3.19 -24.95 -34.54
C LEU A 391 -3.65 -23.81 -35.46
N SER A 392 -3.91 -22.63 -34.89
CA SER A 392 -4.51 -21.48 -35.58
C SER A 392 -3.54 -20.33 -35.88
N SER A 393 -2.40 -20.29 -35.19
CA SER A 393 -1.38 -19.24 -35.32
C SER A 393 0.01 -19.79 -35.00
N LEU A 394 1.04 -19.00 -35.27
CA LEU A 394 2.40 -19.20 -34.78
C LEU A 394 2.81 -17.98 -33.92
N PRO A 395 3.67 -18.16 -32.91
CA PRO A 395 4.33 -17.04 -32.22
C PRO A 395 5.27 -16.30 -33.17
N THR A 396 5.55 -15.02 -32.90
CA THR A 396 6.49 -14.19 -33.68
C THR A 396 7.92 -14.73 -33.59
N GLU A 397 8.22 -15.42 -32.49
CA GLU A 397 9.49 -16.01 -32.10
C GLU A 397 9.93 -17.15 -33.03
N ILE A 398 9.02 -17.65 -33.89
CA ILE A 398 9.38 -18.58 -34.97
C ILE A 398 10.50 -17.99 -35.86
N GLY A 399 10.52 -16.67 -36.05
CA GLY A 399 11.53 -15.98 -36.88
C GLY A 399 12.94 -15.96 -36.28
N SER A 400 13.11 -16.28 -34.99
CA SER A 400 14.44 -16.34 -34.36
C SER A 400 15.16 -17.69 -34.56
N LEU A 401 14.52 -18.64 -35.25
CA LEU A 401 15.10 -19.96 -35.51
C LEU A 401 16.08 -19.92 -36.69
N GLU A 402 17.24 -19.28 -36.48
CA GLU A 402 18.27 -19.06 -37.51
C GLU A 402 18.76 -20.34 -38.20
N THR A 403 18.63 -21.50 -37.56
CA THR A 403 19.08 -22.81 -38.08
C THR A 403 17.97 -23.64 -38.74
N LEU A 404 16.72 -23.16 -38.75
CA LEU A 404 15.59 -23.92 -39.29
C LEU A 404 15.69 -24.07 -40.80
N GLU A 405 15.79 -25.32 -41.28
CA GLU A 405 15.86 -25.65 -42.71
C GLU A 405 14.51 -26.08 -43.28
N VAL A 406 13.65 -26.73 -42.49
CA VAL A 406 12.34 -27.23 -42.95
C VAL A 406 11.25 -26.90 -41.94
N LEU A 407 10.21 -26.20 -42.40
CA LEU A 407 8.99 -25.95 -41.64
C LEU A 407 7.80 -26.64 -42.31
N THR A 408 7.17 -27.57 -41.60
CA THR A 408 5.99 -28.30 -42.06
C THR A 408 4.84 -28.14 -41.07
N LEU A 409 3.79 -27.45 -41.50
CA LEU A 409 2.60 -27.12 -40.71
C LEU A 409 1.32 -27.54 -41.42
N ASN A 410 1.39 -28.63 -42.20
CA ASN A 410 0.29 -29.13 -43.02
C ASN A 410 -0.92 -29.57 -42.16
N ASP A 411 -2.11 -29.46 -42.74
CA ASP A 411 -3.38 -29.99 -42.22
C ASP A 411 -3.85 -29.38 -40.87
N ASN A 412 -3.42 -28.13 -40.58
CA ASN A 412 -3.83 -27.35 -39.41
C ASN A 412 -4.96 -26.32 -39.74
N ARG A 413 -5.07 -25.23 -38.96
CA ARG A 413 -6.08 -24.18 -39.10
C ARG A 413 -5.46 -22.77 -39.12
N LEU A 414 -4.21 -22.65 -39.56
CA LEU A 414 -3.52 -21.36 -39.62
C LEU A 414 -4.32 -20.39 -40.48
N THR A 415 -4.74 -19.26 -39.91
CA THR A 415 -5.46 -18.19 -40.65
C THR A 415 -4.52 -17.11 -41.18
N THR A 416 -3.38 -16.92 -40.52
CA THR A 416 -2.31 -15.98 -40.88
C THR A 416 -0.93 -16.59 -40.58
N LEU A 417 0.12 -15.92 -41.04
CA LEU A 417 1.51 -16.16 -40.61
C LEU A 417 2.08 -14.89 -39.98
N PRO A 418 2.95 -14.98 -38.97
CA PRO A 418 3.74 -13.84 -38.51
C PRO A 418 4.69 -13.37 -39.62
N LYS A 419 4.90 -12.06 -39.74
CA LYS A 419 5.83 -11.47 -40.73
C LYS A 419 7.28 -11.92 -40.51
N GLU A 420 7.60 -12.27 -39.28
CA GLU A 420 8.87 -12.83 -38.80
C GLU A 420 9.22 -14.16 -39.50
N ILE A 421 8.28 -14.80 -40.23
CA ILE A 421 8.60 -15.90 -41.14
C ILE A 421 9.67 -15.52 -42.18
N GLY A 422 9.73 -14.25 -42.58
CA GLY A 422 10.75 -13.70 -43.47
C GLY A 422 12.14 -13.53 -42.84
N SER A 423 12.29 -13.76 -41.54
CA SER A 423 13.57 -13.67 -40.81
C SER A 423 14.34 -14.99 -40.73
N LEU A 424 13.73 -16.10 -41.16
CA LEU A 424 14.32 -17.44 -41.13
C LEU A 424 15.52 -17.58 -42.08
N SER A 425 16.73 -17.38 -41.58
CA SER A 425 17.95 -17.25 -42.41
C SER A 425 18.48 -18.54 -43.05
N SER A 426 18.11 -19.73 -42.55
CA SER A 426 18.54 -21.04 -43.10
C SER A 426 17.44 -21.83 -43.82
N ILE A 427 16.22 -21.29 -43.94
CA ILE A 427 15.04 -22.04 -44.41
C ILE A 427 15.18 -22.44 -45.87
N ARG A 428 14.72 -23.66 -46.17
CA ARG A 428 14.83 -24.33 -47.46
C ARG A 428 13.47 -24.68 -48.06
N GLY A 429 12.52 -25.06 -47.21
CA GLY A 429 11.16 -25.37 -47.62
C GLY A 429 10.12 -25.09 -46.54
N ILE A 430 9.00 -24.49 -46.95
CA ILE A 430 7.84 -24.20 -46.10
C ILE A 430 6.63 -24.94 -46.69
N TYR A 431 6.01 -25.77 -45.86
CA TYR A 431 4.85 -26.60 -46.23
C TYR A 431 3.67 -26.25 -45.32
N LEU A 432 2.65 -25.63 -45.91
CA LEU A 432 1.45 -25.05 -45.27
C LEU A 432 0.17 -25.61 -45.90
N LYS A 433 0.24 -26.80 -46.50
CA LYS A 433 -0.88 -27.42 -47.24
C LYS A 433 -2.07 -27.63 -46.31
N ASN A 434 -3.29 -27.42 -46.80
CA ASN A 434 -4.54 -27.66 -46.07
C ASN A 434 -4.60 -26.85 -44.76
N ASN A 435 -4.51 -25.53 -44.85
CA ASN A 435 -4.71 -24.59 -43.75
C ASN A 435 -5.88 -23.64 -44.11
N LEU A 436 -6.00 -22.50 -43.41
CA LEU A 436 -7.07 -21.53 -43.60
C LEU A 436 -6.53 -20.13 -43.99
N LEU A 437 -5.28 -20.04 -44.48
CA LEU A 437 -4.59 -18.77 -44.73
C LEU A 437 -5.39 -17.92 -45.73
N GLU A 438 -5.79 -16.71 -45.33
CA GLU A 438 -6.50 -15.75 -46.21
C GLU A 438 -5.53 -14.84 -46.99
N GLU A 439 -4.34 -14.60 -46.42
CA GLU A 439 -3.24 -13.82 -46.99
C GLU A 439 -1.87 -14.42 -46.63
N LEU A 440 -0.81 -13.92 -47.25
CA LEU A 440 0.58 -14.15 -46.85
C LEU A 440 1.25 -12.80 -46.54
N PRO A 441 2.12 -12.70 -45.51
CA PRO A 441 2.86 -11.48 -45.25
C PRO A 441 3.83 -11.16 -46.40
N ASN A 442 3.97 -9.88 -46.75
CA ASN A 442 4.88 -9.41 -47.79
C ASN A 442 6.34 -9.81 -47.50
N GLU A 443 6.70 -9.95 -46.23
CA GLU A 443 7.98 -10.43 -45.73
C GLU A 443 8.32 -11.87 -46.18
N ILE A 444 7.38 -12.64 -46.75
CA ILE A 444 7.68 -13.89 -47.46
C ILE A 444 8.69 -13.68 -48.60
N GLY A 445 8.77 -12.47 -49.16
CA GLY A 445 9.78 -12.08 -50.16
C GLY A 445 11.19 -11.90 -49.61
N ASN A 446 11.38 -11.89 -48.28
CA ASN A 446 12.69 -11.76 -47.62
C ASN A 446 13.36 -13.12 -47.38
N LEU A 447 12.72 -14.23 -47.75
CA LEU A 447 13.26 -15.58 -47.57
C LEU A 447 14.63 -15.74 -48.28
N PRO A 448 15.57 -16.46 -47.65
CA PRO A 448 16.98 -16.48 -48.06
C PRO A 448 17.22 -17.20 -49.39
N ASP A 449 18.40 -16.99 -49.98
CA ASP A 449 18.89 -17.70 -51.17
C ASP A 449 18.84 -19.23 -51.06
N SER A 450 18.79 -19.80 -49.84
CA SER A 450 18.67 -21.23 -49.59
C SER A 450 17.25 -21.78 -49.76
N PHE A 451 16.24 -20.92 -49.86
CA PHE A 451 14.83 -21.29 -49.96
C PHE A 451 14.41 -21.66 -51.38
N TYR A 452 13.80 -22.84 -51.55
CA TYR A 452 13.46 -23.35 -52.88
C TYR A 452 12.06 -23.99 -53.03
N VAL A 453 11.31 -24.25 -51.95
CA VAL A 453 9.93 -24.78 -52.04
C VAL A 453 8.96 -24.02 -51.12
N LEU A 454 7.92 -23.44 -51.71
CA LEU A 454 6.74 -22.94 -51.01
C LEU A 454 5.50 -23.76 -51.40
N ASN A 455 4.89 -24.45 -50.44
CA ASN A 455 3.66 -25.23 -50.67
C ASN A 455 2.52 -24.71 -49.80
N ILE A 456 1.62 -23.93 -50.41
CA ILE A 456 0.46 -23.27 -49.79
C ILE A 456 -0.86 -23.81 -50.35
N LYS A 457 -0.84 -25.03 -50.91
CA LYS A 457 -2.00 -25.71 -51.51
C LYS A 457 -3.14 -25.90 -50.50
N GLY A 458 -4.38 -25.58 -50.86
CA GLY A 458 -5.53 -25.82 -49.99
C GLY A 458 -5.58 -24.80 -48.85
N ASN A 459 -5.65 -23.53 -49.20
CA ASN A 459 -5.84 -22.41 -48.27
C ASN A 459 -6.98 -21.51 -48.80
N ASN A 460 -7.18 -20.35 -48.19
CA ASN A 460 -8.22 -19.39 -48.55
C ASN A 460 -7.66 -18.14 -49.28
N LEU A 461 -6.46 -18.23 -49.84
CA LEU A 461 -5.74 -17.10 -50.46
C LEU A 461 -6.52 -16.56 -51.66
N ARG A 462 -6.83 -15.26 -51.64
CA ARG A 462 -7.52 -14.56 -52.75
C ARG A 462 -6.57 -13.84 -53.70
N GLU A 463 -5.40 -13.49 -53.19
CA GLU A 463 -4.29 -12.88 -53.91
C GLU A 463 -2.96 -13.45 -53.39
N LEU A 464 -1.89 -13.17 -54.11
CA LEU A 464 -0.51 -13.49 -53.72
C LEU A 464 0.27 -12.18 -53.61
N PRO A 465 1.03 -11.94 -52.52
CA PRO A 465 1.89 -10.77 -52.44
C PRO A 465 2.93 -10.82 -53.56
N VAL A 466 3.10 -9.70 -54.27
CA VAL A 466 4.03 -9.60 -55.40
C VAL A 466 5.46 -9.89 -54.97
N GLU A 467 5.78 -9.64 -53.70
CA GLU A 467 7.05 -9.90 -53.04
C GLU A 467 7.53 -11.36 -53.12
N ILE A 468 6.66 -12.34 -53.43
CA ILE A 468 7.11 -13.71 -53.79
C ILE A 468 8.11 -13.67 -54.96
N SER A 469 8.02 -12.71 -55.88
CA SER A 469 9.00 -12.54 -56.97
C SER A 469 10.40 -12.11 -56.51
N ASN A 470 10.56 -11.70 -55.24
CA ASN A 470 11.85 -11.33 -54.67
C ASN A 470 12.65 -12.56 -54.18
N ILE A 471 12.01 -13.73 -54.03
CA ILE A 471 12.63 -14.95 -53.52
C ILE A 471 13.66 -15.49 -54.53
N PRO A 472 14.98 -15.43 -54.26
CA PRO A 472 15.99 -15.50 -55.34
C PRO A 472 16.15 -16.86 -56.01
N ASN A 473 15.88 -17.96 -55.30
CA ASN A 473 16.09 -19.33 -55.77
C ASN A 473 14.85 -20.23 -55.63
N LEU A 474 13.64 -19.66 -55.66
CA LEU A 474 12.41 -20.45 -55.63
C LEU A 474 12.38 -21.43 -56.81
N ILE A 475 12.24 -22.74 -56.55
CA ILE A 475 12.15 -23.79 -57.58
C ILE A 475 10.70 -24.23 -57.78
N SER A 476 9.93 -24.31 -56.68
CA SER A 476 8.56 -24.82 -56.70
C SER A 476 7.63 -23.97 -55.85
N LEU A 477 6.51 -23.56 -56.44
CA LEU A 477 5.43 -22.84 -55.80
C LEU A 477 4.12 -23.61 -56.03
N ASN A 478 3.49 -24.11 -54.98
CA ASN A 478 2.21 -24.83 -55.09
C ASN A 478 1.08 -24.04 -54.44
N ILE A 479 0.20 -23.51 -55.28
CA ILE A 479 -0.93 -22.63 -54.92
C ILE A 479 -2.30 -23.24 -55.21
N GLN A 480 -2.37 -24.48 -55.72
CA GLN A 480 -3.64 -25.16 -56.02
C GLN A 480 -4.63 -25.15 -54.86
N ASN A 481 -5.93 -25.29 -55.18
CA ASN A 481 -7.03 -25.27 -54.24
C ASN A 481 -7.01 -24.00 -53.36
N ASN A 482 -6.82 -22.83 -53.97
CA ASN A 482 -7.03 -21.52 -53.33
C ASN A 482 -8.04 -20.72 -54.17
N PRO A 483 -8.85 -19.83 -53.57
CA PRO A 483 -9.77 -18.95 -54.28
C PRO A 483 -9.06 -17.76 -54.96
N LEU A 484 -7.93 -18.03 -55.62
CA LEU A 484 -7.21 -17.04 -56.42
C LEU A 484 -8.02 -16.71 -57.68
N THR A 485 -7.86 -15.48 -58.16
CA THR A 485 -8.41 -15.07 -59.47
C THR A 485 -7.33 -14.60 -60.44
N ILE A 486 -6.24 -14.05 -59.91
CA ILE A 486 -5.11 -13.49 -60.67
C ILE A 486 -3.81 -13.87 -59.94
N ILE A 487 -2.80 -14.26 -60.71
CA ILE A 487 -1.41 -14.35 -60.27
C ILE A 487 -0.66 -13.13 -60.82
N PRO A 488 0.02 -12.32 -59.98
CA PRO A 488 0.84 -11.22 -60.43
C PRO A 488 1.85 -11.64 -61.50
N GLN A 489 1.92 -10.91 -62.64
CA GLN A 489 2.84 -11.24 -63.73
C GLN A 489 4.29 -11.45 -63.28
N ALA A 490 4.77 -10.69 -62.28
CA ALA A 490 6.11 -10.83 -61.71
C ALA A 490 6.40 -12.22 -61.11
N ILE A 491 5.37 -12.92 -60.61
CA ILE A 491 5.48 -14.29 -60.11
C ILE A 491 5.49 -15.27 -61.30
N CYS A 492 4.66 -15.04 -62.32
CA CYS A 492 4.62 -15.88 -63.53
C CYS A 492 5.92 -15.81 -64.36
N ASP A 493 6.62 -14.67 -64.34
CA ASP A 493 7.90 -14.46 -65.02
C ASP A 493 9.13 -14.91 -64.18
N MET A 494 8.93 -15.46 -62.98
CA MET A 494 10.04 -15.93 -62.13
C MET A 494 10.85 -17.02 -62.82
N THR A 495 12.17 -16.90 -62.74
CA THR A 495 13.12 -17.92 -63.18
C THR A 495 14.08 -18.28 -62.05
N THR A 496 14.46 -19.55 -62.00
CA THR A 496 15.56 -20.05 -61.16
C THR A 496 16.89 -19.42 -61.60
N SER A 497 17.93 -19.52 -60.75
CA SER A 497 19.30 -19.04 -61.05
C SER A 497 19.92 -19.53 -62.36
N ASN A 498 19.40 -20.62 -62.94
CA ASN A 498 19.82 -21.16 -64.23
C ASN A 498 18.98 -20.66 -65.43
N GLY A 499 18.09 -19.68 -65.23
CA GLY A 499 17.22 -19.11 -66.27
C GLY A 499 16.03 -19.99 -66.67
N VAL A 500 15.74 -21.05 -65.90
CA VAL A 500 14.58 -21.93 -66.12
C VAL A 500 13.41 -21.42 -65.29
N GLY A 501 12.23 -21.24 -65.89
CA GLY A 501 11.01 -20.82 -65.19
C GLY A 501 10.67 -21.73 -64.00
N ILE A 502 10.15 -21.15 -62.92
CA ILE A 502 9.84 -21.90 -61.70
C ILE A 502 8.64 -22.83 -61.89
N ALA A 503 8.56 -23.91 -61.11
CA ALA A 503 7.44 -24.84 -61.16
C ALA A 503 6.23 -24.30 -60.38
N ILE A 504 5.39 -23.50 -61.04
CA ILE A 504 4.10 -23.03 -60.48
C ILE A 504 3.04 -24.11 -60.67
N VAL A 505 2.62 -24.73 -59.56
CA VAL A 505 1.54 -25.71 -59.50
C VAL A 505 0.27 -24.98 -59.06
N LYS A 506 -0.59 -24.67 -60.02
CA LYS A 506 -1.79 -23.83 -59.88
C LYS A 506 -3.06 -24.53 -60.39
N ASP A 507 -4.22 -23.94 -60.15
CA ASP A 507 -5.47 -24.40 -60.73
C ASP A 507 -5.65 -23.86 -62.16
N VAL A 508 -6.64 -24.38 -62.89
CA VAL A 508 -6.84 -24.05 -64.31
C VAL A 508 -7.32 -22.61 -64.49
N GLU A 509 -8.07 -22.09 -63.52
CA GLU A 509 -8.73 -20.78 -63.55
C GLU A 509 -7.80 -19.63 -63.11
N ASP A 510 -6.64 -19.93 -62.49
CA ASP A 510 -5.69 -18.93 -62.01
C ASP A 510 -4.90 -18.28 -63.18
N GLU A 511 -5.34 -17.16 -63.74
CA GLU A 511 -4.64 -16.51 -64.86
C GLU A 511 -3.50 -15.58 -64.41
N CYS A 512 -2.42 -15.50 -65.21
CA CYS A 512 -1.35 -14.51 -65.04
C CYS A 512 -1.79 -13.16 -65.63
N MET A 513 -1.52 -12.04 -64.95
CA MET A 513 -1.96 -10.71 -65.37
C MET A 513 -0.96 -9.59 -65.02
#